data_AF-A0A4R5H0Y1-F1
#
_entry.id   AF-A0A4R5H0Y1-F1
#
_cell.length_a   1.000
_cell.length_b   1.000
_cell.length_c   1.000
_cell.angle_alpha   90.00
_cell.angle_beta   90.00
_cell.angle_gamma   90.00
#
_symmetry.space_group_name_H-M   'P 1'
#
loop_
_entity.id
_entity.type
_entity.pdbx_description
1 polymer ?
#
loop_
_entity_poly.entity_id
_entity_poly.type
_entity_poly.pdbx_seq_one_letter_code
_entity_poly.pdbx_strand_id
1 'polypeptide(L)'
;MEQGSRIVDVESSFPLADHLHMGQVVDVEIQNMSRDRFYTRLVGCKDGQFILLEQPDVNKYGYVRDKLEDSTVLIIRTIFEKTSGEACGFKSFVLSKLNHPARLFFVKFPQEIESKELRREGRVSAKIPAKIYHTQQTEDDQKIEGYIANISSGGCCFKCEVKESIKRVKTETLYIDYEEEGNWVSATTVVKSQRKDKNTLTLGLAFIK
;
A
#
# COMPACT_ATOMS: atom_id res chain seq x y z
N MET A 1 -1.51 19.05 -11.15
CA MET A 1 -0.60 18.29 -12.03
C MET A 1 -0.68 16.82 -11.63
N GLU A 2 -1.20 15.96 -12.50
CA GLU A 2 -1.02 14.52 -12.38
C GLU A 2 0.45 14.21 -12.65
N GLN A 3 1.13 13.56 -11.71
CA GLN A 3 2.43 12.97 -12.00
C GLN A 3 2.16 11.77 -12.91
N GLY A 4 2.65 11.84 -14.14
CA GLY A 4 2.61 10.75 -15.11
C GLY A 4 3.48 9.59 -14.62
N SER A 5 3.13 8.37 -15.02
CA SER A 5 4.04 7.25 -14.88
C SER A 5 5.23 7.42 -15.83
N ARG A 6 6.38 6.88 -15.43
CA ARG A 6 7.58 6.80 -16.27
C ARG A 6 7.90 5.34 -16.55
N ILE A 7 8.28 5.03 -17.79
CA ILE A 7 8.89 3.75 -18.14
C ILE A 7 10.37 3.85 -17.80
N VAL A 8 10.90 2.84 -17.12
CA VAL A 8 12.28 2.80 -16.64
C VAL A 8 12.91 1.47 -17.04
N ASP A 9 14.07 1.53 -17.68
CA ASP A 9 14.91 0.37 -17.96
C ASP A 9 15.59 -0.12 -16.68
N VAL A 10 15.44 -1.41 -16.41
CA VAL A 10 15.91 -2.03 -15.17
C VAL A 10 17.44 -2.18 -15.16
N GLU A 11 18.04 -2.61 -16.27
CA GLU A 11 19.50 -2.84 -16.33
C GLU A 11 20.32 -1.54 -16.34
N SER A 12 19.81 -0.47 -16.94
CA SER A 12 20.58 0.76 -17.16
C SER A 12 20.35 1.82 -16.09
N SER A 13 19.18 1.84 -15.47
CA SER A 13 18.69 3.03 -14.75
C SER A 13 18.00 2.73 -13.41
N PHE A 14 17.61 1.49 -13.15
CA PHE A 14 16.84 1.15 -11.94
C PHE A 14 17.09 -0.29 -11.49
N PRO A 15 18.06 -0.55 -10.58
CA PRO A 15 18.31 -1.88 -10.07
C PRO A 15 17.11 -2.36 -9.25
N LEU A 16 16.19 -3.06 -9.91
CA LEU A 16 14.91 -3.48 -9.33
C LEU A 16 15.14 -4.33 -8.08
N ALA A 17 16.17 -5.19 -8.09
CA ALA A 17 16.52 -6.04 -6.96
C ALA A 17 16.76 -5.25 -5.65
N ASP A 18 17.33 -4.04 -5.71
CA ASP A 18 17.64 -3.21 -4.54
C ASP A 18 16.40 -2.62 -3.86
N HIS A 19 15.31 -2.52 -4.64
CA HIS A 19 14.01 -1.97 -4.24
C HIS A 19 13.03 -3.05 -3.79
N LEU A 20 13.37 -4.32 -3.98
CA LEU A 20 12.56 -5.47 -3.59
C LEU A 20 12.96 -5.98 -2.19
N HIS A 21 11.98 -6.26 -1.33
CA HIS A 21 12.22 -6.73 0.03
C HIS A 21 11.50 -8.04 0.34
N MET A 22 12.17 -8.97 1.00
CA MET A 22 11.56 -10.23 1.41
C MET A 22 10.29 -9.98 2.23
N GLY A 23 9.22 -10.70 1.91
CA GLY A 23 7.91 -10.55 2.52
C GLY A 23 7.07 -9.38 2.00
N GLN A 24 7.60 -8.57 1.08
CA GLN A 24 6.88 -7.47 0.43
C GLN A 24 5.62 -8.00 -0.26
N VAL A 25 4.51 -7.28 -0.09
CA VAL A 25 3.25 -7.65 -0.72
C VAL A 25 3.29 -7.27 -2.20
N VAL A 26 2.94 -8.24 -3.02
CA VAL A 26 2.90 -8.12 -4.48
C VAL A 26 1.47 -8.39 -4.92
N ASP A 27 0.95 -7.50 -5.75
CA ASP A 27 -0.31 -7.64 -6.44
C ASP A 27 -0.06 -8.28 -7.82
N VAL A 28 -0.72 -9.39 -8.09
CA VAL A 28 -0.53 -10.16 -9.32
C VAL A 28 -1.88 -10.30 -10.03
N GLU A 29 -1.92 -9.91 -11.30
CA GLU A 29 -3.07 -10.03 -12.18
C GLU A 29 -2.71 -10.90 -13.38
N ILE A 30 -3.53 -11.89 -13.69
CA ILE A 30 -3.35 -12.75 -14.87
C ILE A 30 -3.91 -12.02 -16.11
N GLN A 31 -3.07 -11.84 -17.14
CA GLN A 31 -3.43 -11.07 -18.33
C GLN A 31 -4.64 -11.70 -19.05
N ASN A 32 -5.48 -10.84 -19.64
CA ASN A 32 -6.73 -11.18 -20.35
C ASN A 32 -7.86 -11.73 -19.46
N MET A 33 -7.65 -11.77 -18.14
CA MET A 33 -8.64 -12.18 -17.16
C MET A 33 -8.64 -11.21 -15.98
N SER A 34 -9.10 -9.97 -16.17
CA SER A 34 -9.00 -8.88 -15.17
C SER A 34 -9.63 -9.16 -13.79
N ARG A 35 -10.42 -10.23 -13.65
CA ARG A 35 -10.94 -10.71 -12.36
C ARG A 35 -10.01 -11.69 -11.63
N ASP A 36 -9.01 -12.23 -12.32
CA ASP A 36 -8.03 -13.17 -11.80
C ASP A 36 -6.83 -12.44 -11.24
N ARG A 37 -7.09 -11.77 -10.11
CA ARG A 37 -6.12 -10.97 -9.37
C ARG A 37 -5.98 -11.51 -7.95
N PHE A 38 -4.76 -11.58 -7.45
CA PHE A 38 -4.45 -12.06 -6.11
C PHE A 38 -3.26 -11.29 -5.51
N TYR A 39 -3.20 -11.27 -4.18
CA TYR A 39 -2.04 -10.74 -3.47
C TYR A 39 -1.19 -11.89 -2.97
N THR A 40 0.12 -11.77 -3.12
CA THR A 40 1.10 -12.73 -2.64
C THR A 40 2.31 -12.00 -2.04
N ARG A 41 3.31 -12.74 -1.56
CA ARG A 41 4.54 -12.19 -1.01
C ARG A 41 5.75 -12.51 -1.88
N LEU A 42 6.67 -11.56 -1.92
CA LEU A 42 8.02 -11.78 -2.44
C LEU A 42 8.80 -12.68 -1.49
N VAL A 43 9.40 -13.74 -2.02
CA VAL A 43 10.34 -14.61 -1.29
C VAL A 43 11.77 -14.25 -1.60
N GLY A 44 12.07 -13.88 -2.85
CA GLY A 44 13.40 -13.44 -3.26
C GLY A 44 13.47 -13.13 -4.75
N CYS A 45 14.65 -12.81 -5.25
CA CYS A 45 14.92 -12.65 -6.67
C CYS A 45 16.37 -12.99 -6.98
N LYS A 46 16.63 -13.24 -8.26
CA LYS A 46 17.97 -13.26 -8.82
C LYS A 46 17.98 -12.26 -9.97
N ASP A 47 18.79 -11.21 -9.81
CA ASP A 47 18.83 -10.07 -10.72
C ASP A 47 19.04 -10.50 -12.18
N GLY A 48 18.26 -9.91 -13.08
CA GLY A 48 18.21 -10.25 -14.51
C GLY A 48 17.65 -11.65 -14.85
N GLN A 49 17.34 -12.50 -13.87
CA GLN A 49 16.93 -13.90 -14.11
C GLN A 49 15.47 -14.14 -13.71
N PHE A 50 15.14 -14.05 -12.43
CA PHE A 50 13.79 -14.33 -11.96
C PHE A 50 13.43 -13.60 -10.67
N ILE A 51 12.14 -13.47 -10.43
CA ILE A 51 11.55 -13.09 -9.15
C ILE A 51 10.80 -14.33 -8.61
N LEU A 52 10.95 -14.61 -7.33
CA LEU A 52 10.36 -15.76 -6.64
C LEU A 52 9.24 -15.28 -5.71
N LEU A 53 8.03 -15.78 -5.95
CA LEU A 53 6.81 -15.39 -5.23
C LEU A 53 6.16 -16.62 -4.58
N GLU A 54 5.43 -16.42 -3.48
CA GLU A 54 4.55 -17.46 -2.94
C GLU A 54 3.39 -17.74 -3.91
N GLN A 55 2.96 -18.99 -4.07
CA GLN A 55 1.72 -19.27 -4.80
C GLN A 55 0.50 -18.67 -4.07
N PRO A 56 -0.58 -18.33 -4.80
CA PRO A 56 -1.79 -17.79 -4.19
C PRO A 56 -2.32 -18.67 -3.06
N ASP A 57 -2.70 -18.04 -1.94
CA ASP A 57 -3.38 -18.73 -0.84
C ASP A 57 -4.64 -19.43 -1.36
N VAL A 58 -4.65 -20.76 -1.29
CA VAL A 58 -5.72 -21.59 -1.86
C VAL A 58 -7.08 -21.30 -1.22
N ASN A 59 -7.12 -20.94 0.06
CA ASN A 59 -8.37 -20.64 0.77
C ASN A 59 -8.99 -19.32 0.30
N LYS A 60 -8.17 -18.39 -0.18
CA LYS A 60 -8.59 -17.04 -0.57
C LYS A 60 -8.69 -16.87 -2.09
N TYR A 61 -7.83 -17.57 -2.82
CA TYR A 61 -7.56 -17.37 -4.24
C TYR A 61 -7.52 -18.70 -5.01
N GLY A 62 -8.18 -19.74 -4.53
CA GLY A 62 -8.20 -21.05 -5.19
C GLY A 62 -8.62 -21.02 -6.67
N TYR A 63 -9.44 -20.03 -7.06
CA TYR A 63 -9.94 -19.84 -8.43
C TYR A 63 -8.85 -19.46 -9.46
N VAL A 64 -7.67 -19.01 -9.03
CA VAL A 64 -6.54 -18.69 -9.95
C VAL A 64 -5.44 -19.75 -9.96
N ARG A 65 -5.48 -20.71 -9.04
CA ARG A 65 -4.36 -21.66 -8.86
C ARG A 65 -4.05 -22.44 -10.13
N ASP A 66 -5.09 -22.96 -10.78
CA ASP A 66 -4.97 -23.80 -11.97
C ASP A 66 -4.76 -22.96 -13.25
N LYS A 67 -4.64 -21.63 -13.12
CA LYS A 67 -4.39 -20.68 -14.22
C LYS A 67 -2.94 -20.17 -14.23
N LEU A 68 -2.20 -20.39 -13.15
CA LEU A 68 -0.78 -20.07 -13.05
C LEU A 68 0.03 -21.23 -13.64
N GLU A 69 0.07 -21.34 -14.95
CA GLU A 69 0.91 -22.31 -15.66
C GLU A 69 2.10 -21.63 -16.30
N ASP A 70 3.08 -22.41 -16.76
CA ASP A 70 4.25 -21.88 -17.45
C ASP A 70 3.83 -21.01 -18.64
N SER A 71 4.54 -19.90 -18.83
CA SER A 71 4.22 -18.85 -19.81
C SER A 71 2.92 -18.09 -19.59
N THR A 72 2.16 -18.34 -18.50
CA THR A 72 1.03 -17.47 -18.13
C THR A 72 1.54 -16.05 -17.94
N VAL A 73 0.94 -15.11 -18.67
CA VAL A 73 1.36 -13.71 -18.66
C VAL A 73 0.73 -12.97 -17.48
N LEU A 74 1.53 -12.21 -16.77
CA LEU A 74 1.18 -11.55 -15.53
C LEU A 74 1.41 -10.04 -15.63
N ILE A 75 0.55 -9.27 -15.00
CA ILE A 75 0.80 -7.89 -14.61
C ILE A 75 1.09 -7.89 -13.11
N ILE A 76 2.30 -7.50 -12.74
CA ILE A 76 2.78 -7.50 -11.36
C ILE A 76 2.89 -6.07 -10.89
N ARG A 77 2.35 -5.76 -9.71
CA ARG A 77 2.39 -4.43 -9.10
C ARG A 77 2.86 -4.52 -7.65
N THR A 78 3.66 -3.56 -7.24
CA THR A 78 4.10 -3.45 -5.85
C THR A 78 4.42 -1.99 -5.50
N ILE A 79 4.64 -1.73 -4.21
CA ILE A 79 5.00 -0.40 -3.70
C ILE A 79 6.39 -0.51 -3.09
N PHE A 80 7.31 0.33 -3.55
CA PHE A 80 8.63 0.46 -2.94
C PHE A 80 8.53 1.36 -1.73
N GLU A 81 8.79 0.79 -0.55
CA GLU A 81 8.69 1.50 0.74
C GLU A 81 9.89 2.41 1.01
N LYS A 82 11.07 2.10 0.43
CA LYS A 82 12.29 2.92 0.57
C LYS A 82 12.21 4.27 -0.14
N THR A 83 11.40 4.36 -1.19
CA THR A 83 11.08 5.63 -1.85
C THR A 83 9.81 6.21 -1.24
N SER A 84 9.38 7.41 -1.62
CA SER A 84 8.21 8.13 -1.07
C SER A 84 6.84 7.43 -1.29
N GLY A 85 6.82 6.09 -1.42
CA GLY A 85 5.71 5.27 -1.83
C GLY A 85 5.62 5.26 -3.35
N GLU A 86 6.67 4.83 -4.04
CA GLU A 86 6.64 4.69 -5.49
C GLU A 86 5.95 3.37 -5.84
N ALA A 87 4.87 3.43 -6.61
CA ALA A 87 4.23 2.25 -7.16
C ALA A 87 4.95 1.84 -8.43
N CYS A 88 5.26 0.55 -8.52
CA CYS A 88 5.87 -0.07 -9.67
C CYS A 88 4.92 -1.12 -10.24
N GLY A 89 4.76 -1.12 -11.57
CA GLY A 89 4.03 -2.12 -12.32
C GLY A 89 4.86 -2.64 -13.49
N PHE A 90 4.81 -3.93 -13.78
CA PHE A 90 5.47 -4.50 -14.95
C PHE A 90 4.77 -5.74 -15.46
N LYS A 91 4.97 -6.01 -16.76
CA LYS A 91 4.52 -7.24 -17.40
C LYS A 91 5.61 -8.30 -17.26
N SER A 92 5.21 -9.51 -16.89
CA SER A 92 6.10 -10.67 -16.80
C SER A 92 5.34 -11.94 -17.20
N PHE A 93 5.96 -13.11 -17.07
CA PHE A 93 5.32 -14.40 -17.23
C PHE A 93 5.90 -15.43 -16.28
N VAL A 94 5.10 -16.45 -15.96
CA VAL A 94 5.50 -17.59 -15.14
C VAL A 94 6.58 -18.39 -15.87
N LEU A 95 7.70 -18.62 -15.21
CA LEU A 95 8.77 -19.50 -15.69
C LEU A 95 8.53 -20.95 -15.25
N SER A 96 8.14 -21.14 -13.99
CA SER A 96 7.87 -22.47 -13.42
C SER A 96 7.18 -22.36 -12.06
N LYS A 97 6.60 -23.47 -11.60
CA LYS A 97 6.07 -23.65 -10.24
C LYS A 97 6.88 -24.65 -9.43
N LEU A 98 6.95 -24.41 -8.12
CA LEU A 98 7.48 -25.33 -7.13
C LEU A 98 6.39 -25.63 -6.10
N ASN A 99 6.11 -26.91 -5.83
CA ASN A 99 5.10 -27.32 -4.85
C ASN A 99 5.68 -27.91 -3.56
N HIS A 100 6.98 -28.21 -3.54
CA HIS A 100 7.69 -28.79 -2.41
C HIS A 100 9.12 -28.22 -2.34
N PRO A 101 9.68 -27.91 -1.15
CA PRO A 101 9.05 -28.02 0.18
C PRO A 101 8.06 -26.88 0.47
N ALA A 102 8.01 -25.86 -0.37
CA ALA A 102 7.07 -24.75 -0.29
C ALA A 102 6.38 -24.52 -1.64
N ARG A 103 5.17 -23.96 -1.60
CA ARG A 103 4.39 -23.60 -2.79
C ARG A 103 4.80 -22.23 -3.30
N LEU A 104 5.72 -22.22 -4.25
CA LEU A 104 6.30 -21.02 -4.86
C LEU A 104 6.11 -21.04 -6.37
N PHE A 105 6.32 -19.89 -7.01
CA PHE A 105 6.43 -19.82 -8.46
C PHE A 105 7.46 -18.76 -8.88
N PHE A 106 8.15 -19.04 -9.98
CA PHE A 106 9.15 -18.19 -10.58
C PHE A 106 8.50 -17.36 -11.67
N VAL A 107 8.79 -16.06 -11.69
CA VAL A 107 8.39 -15.17 -12.78
C VAL A 107 9.63 -14.56 -13.41
N LYS A 108 9.56 -14.28 -14.71
CA LYS A 108 10.68 -13.68 -15.44
C LYS A 108 11.00 -12.30 -14.85
N PHE A 109 12.29 -12.02 -14.71
CA PHE A 109 12.73 -10.69 -14.32
C PHE A 109 12.39 -9.67 -15.43
N PRO A 110 11.73 -8.54 -15.11
CA PRO A 110 11.34 -7.57 -16.13
C PRO A 110 12.56 -6.84 -16.68
N GLN A 111 12.49 -6.47 -17.97
CA GLN A 111 13.47 -5.56 -18.60
C GLN A 111 13.09 -4.10 -18.38
N GLU A 112 11.77 -3.83 -18.40
CA GLU A 112 11.19 -2.51 -18.22
C GLU A 112 10.16 -2.54 -17.09
N ILE A 113 10.11 -1.46 -16.32
CA ILE A 113 9.06 -1.23 -15.33
C ILE A 113 8.35 0.10 -15.61
N GLU A 114 7.08 0.16 -15.26
CA GLU A 114 6.33 1.41 -15.15
C GLU A 114 6.35 1.85 -13.68
N SER A 115 6.89 3.04 -13.43
CA SER A 115 7.02 3.59 -12.08
C SER A 115 6.23 4.88 -11.91
N LYS A 116 5.58 5.04 -10.76
CA LYS A 116 4.75 6.21 -10.44
C LYS A 116 4.86 6.56 -8.97
N GLU A 117 5.25 7.80 -8.68
CA GLU A 117 5.13 8.35 -7.32
C GLU A 117 3.66 8.38 -6.90
N LEU A 118 3.32 7.70 -5.80
CA LEU A 118 1.95 7.73 -5.28
C LEU A 118 1.64 9.01 -4.50
N ARG A 119 2.67 9.75 -4.10
CA ARG A 119 2.55 10.89 -3.19
C ARG A 119 3.20 12.11 -3.82
N ARG A 120 2.45 13.20 -3.89
CA ARG A 120 2.96 14.52 -4.29
C ARG A 120 3.96 15.10 -3.29
N GLU A 121 3.85 14.68 -2.04
CA GLU A 121 4.59 15.26 -0.91
C GLU A 121 5.09 14.13 -0.01
N GLY A 122 6.33 14.27 0.46
CA GLY A 122 6.94 13.33 1.40
C GLY A 122 6.17 13.30 2.72
N ARG A 123 6.08 12.10 3.32
CA ARG A 123 5.48 11.92 4.64
C ARG A 123 6.55 11.67 5.67
N VAL A 124 6.49 12.41 6.78
CA VAL A 124 7.31 12.16 7.95
C VAL A 124 6.59 11.13 8.82
N SER A 125 7.28 10.04 9.17
CA SER A 125 6.78 9.09 10.15
C SER A 125 6.93 9.70 11.54
N ALA A 126 5.85 9.79 12.29
CA ALA A 126 5.84 10.38 13.62
C ALA A 126 4.78 9.69 14.48
N LYS A 127 4.82 9.90 15.80
CA LYS A 127 3.78 9.45 16.73
C LYS A 127 3.30 10.66 17.51
N ILE A 128 2.55 11.51 16.82
CA ILE A 128 2.09 12.80 17.34
C ILE A 128 0.74 12.61 18.03
N PRO A 129 0.56 12.99 19.31
CA PRO A 129 -0.74 12.98 19.97
C PRO A 129 -1.78 13.78 19.18
N ALA A 130 -2.98 13.22 19.02
CA ALA A 130 -4.03 13.87 18.24
C ALA A 130 -5.43 13.50 18.72
N LYS A 131 -6.40 14.36 18.41
CA LYS A 131 -7.82 14.16 18.70
C LYS A 131 -8.64 14.49 17.45
N ILE A 132 -9.62 13.65 17.10
CA ILE A 132 -10.54 13.91 15.99
C ILE A 132 -11.97 14.10 16.49
N TYR A 133 -12.75 14.89 15.75
CA TYR A 133 -14.13 15.20 16.10
C TYR A 133 -14.96 15.64 14.87
N HIS A 134 -16.28 15.48 14.94
CA HIS A 134 -17.18 15.71 13.80
C HIS A 134 -17.64 17.17 13.65
N THR A 135 -17.66 17.95 14.74
CA THR A 135 -18.15 19.35 14.72
C THR A 135 -17.18 20.30 15.44
N GLN A 136 -16.94 21.50 14.87
CA GLN A 136 -16.00 22.49 15.42
C GLN A 136 -16.29 22.90 16.87
N GLN A 137 -17.55 22.79 17.28
CA GLN A 137 -18.00 22.98 18.65
C GLN A 137 -18.34 21.60 19.19
N THR A 138 -17.46 21.05 20.02
CA THR A 138 -17.67 19.76 20.70
C THR A 138 -17.22 19.88 22.15
N GLU A 139 -18.04 19.36 23.05
CA GLU A 139 -17.64 19.01 24.42
C GLU A 139 -16.59 17.87 24.36
N ASP A 140 -15.70 17.77 25.36
CA ASP A 140 -14.57 16.83 25.34
C ASP A 140 -15.00 15.36 25.13
N ASP A 141 -16.20 15.00 25.59
CA ASP A 141 -16.74 13.63 25.54
C ASP A 141 -17.04 13.11 24.11
N GLN A 142 -17.01 13.98 23.10
CA GLN A 142 -17.19 13.60 21.69
C GLN A 142 -15.88 13.51 20.90
N LYS A 143 -14.74 13.76 21.55
CA LYS A 143 -13.42 13.68 20.91
C LYS A 143 -12.91 12.25 20.95
N ILE A 144 -12.40 11.78 19.82
CA ILE A 144 -11.73 10.48 19.74
C ILE A 144 -10.23 10.73 19.81
N GLU A 145 -9.62 10.30 20.90
CA GLU A 145 -8.17 10.41 21.10
C GLU A 145 -7.41 9.34 20.32
N GLY A 146 -6.21 9.69 19.89
CA GLY A 146 -5.32 8.81 19.17
C GLY A 146 -3.99 9.49 18.87
N TYR A 147 -3.37 9.10 17.76
CA TYR A 147 -2.13 9.70 17.31
C TYR A 147 -2.04 9.74 15.79
N ILE A 148 -1.31 10.71 15.27
CA ILE A 148 -0.88 10.74 13.87
C ILE A 148 0.36 9.85 13.74
N ALA A 149 0.27 8.82 12.89
CA ALA A 149 1.34 7.87 12.57
C ALA A 149 2.28 8.36 11.45
N ASN A 150 1.79 9.27 10.61
CA ASN A 150 2.59 10.02 9.64
C ASN A 150 1.84 11.27 9.17
N ILE A 151 2.58 12.30 8.78
CA ILE A 151 2.05 13.59 8.31
C ILE A 151 2.83 14.09 7.09
N SER A 152 2.14 14.78 6.19
CA SER A 152 2.70 15.60 5.09
C SER A 152 1.94 16.92 5.02
N SER A 153 2.40 17.87 4.23
CA SER A 153 1.69 19.15 4.03
C SER A 153 0.25 19.00 3.48
N GLY A 154 -0.09 17.89 2.83
CA GLY A 154 -1.42 17.62 2.30
C GLY A 154 -2.33 16.74 3.18
N GLY A 155 -1.86 16.21 4.31
CA GLY A 155 -2.69 15.34 5.15
C GLY A 155 -1.91 14.47 6.14
N CYS A 156 -2.63 13.64 6.89
CA CYS A 156 -2.06 12.77 7.91
C CYS A 156 -2.73 11.38 7.97
N CYS A 157 -2.09 10.47 8.70
CA CYS A 157 -2.61 9.15 9.01
C CYS A 157 -2.92 9.07 10.52
N PHE A 158 -4.20 9.16 10.89
CA PHE A 158 -4.64 9.08 12.28
C PHE A 158 -4.91 7.62 12.68
N LYS A 159 -4.52 7.25 13.90
CA LYS A 159 -4.78 5.93 14.49
C LYS A 159 -5.33 6.06 15.90
N CYS A 160 -6.34 5.27 16.20
CA CYS A 160 -6.89 5.12 17.54
C CYS A 160 -7.26 3.67 17.85
N GLU A 161 -7.37 3.35 19.13
CA GLU A 161 -7.90 2.06 19.59
C GLU A 161 -9.42 2.12 19.68
N VAL A 162 -10.08 1.07 19.18
CA VAL A 162 -11.53 1.00 19.05
C VAL A 162 -12.02 -0.37 19.48
N LYS A 163 -13.00 -0.40 20.38
CA LYS A 163 -13.58 -1.64 20.91
C LYS A 163 -14.74 -2.16 20.05
N GLU A 164 -15.40 -1.26 19.30
CA GLU A 164 -16.62 -1.58 18.57
C GLU A 164 -16.46 -1.48 17.04
N SER A 165 -17.49 -1.93 16.34
CA SER A 165 -17.60 -1.82 14.89
C SER A 165 -17.93 -0.37 14.51
N ILE A 166 -16.99 0.32 13.88
CA ILE A 166 -17.19 1.70 13.43
C ILE A 166 -17.83 1.70 12.05
N LYS A 167 -18.85 2.54 11.87
CA LYS A 167 -19.43 2.80 10.54
C LYS A 167 -18.36 3.32 9.58
N ARG A 168 -18.58 3.09 8.29
CA ARG A 168 -17.65 3.53 7.24
C ARG A 168 -17.85 5.03 7.00
N VAL A 169 -16.83 5.83 7.30
CA VAL A 169 -16.86 7.30 7.25
C VAL A 169 -16.08 7.86 6.05
N LYS A 170 -16.03 7.13 4.94
CA LYS A 170 -15.34 7.62 3.72
C LYS A 170 -15.99 8.93 3.28
N THR A 171 -15.17 9.92 2.91
CA THR A 171 -15.58 11.26 2.43
C THR A 171 -16.21 12.18 3.47
N GLU A 172 -16.25 11.78 4.73
CA GLU A 172 -16.71 12.64 5.82
C GLU A 172 -15.66 13.72 6.15
N THR A 173 -16.14 14.92 6.48
CA THR A 173 -15.30 15.99 7.02
C THR A 173 -15.11 15.76 8.51
N LEU A 174 -13.85 15.72 8.94
CA LEU A 174 -13.47 15.65 10.34
C LEU A 174 -12.54 16.80 10.69
N TYR A 175 -12.61 17.24 11.93
CA TYR A 175 -11.64 18.16 12.49
C TYR A 175 -10.62 17.36 13.28
N ILE A 176 -9.36 17.81 13.25
CA ILE A 176 -8.27 17.19 13.99
C ILE A 176 -7.48 18.26 14.73
N ASP A 177 -7.24 18.01 16.01
CA ASP A 177 -6.26 18.73 16.82
C ASP A 177 -5.03 17.82 16.99
N TYR A 178 -3.82 18.35 16.84
CA TYR A 178 -2.59 17.60 17.04
C TYR A 178 -1.47 18.47 17.60
N GLU A 179 -0.51 17.84 18.28
CA GLU A 179 0.62 18.53 18.89
C GLU A 179 1.75 18.77 17.88
N GLU A 180 2.20 20.02 17.75
CA GLU A 180 3.33 20.42 16.92
C GLU A 180 4.20 21.39 17.72
N GLU A 181 5.46 21.03 17.95
CA GLU A 181 6.44 21.85 18.69
C GLU A 181 5.94 22.35 20.07
N GLY A 182 5.15 21.51 20.77
CA GLY A 182 4.58 21.81 22.08
C GLY A 182 3.31 22.68 22.05
N ASN A 183 2.77 23.00 20.87
CA ASN A 183 1.51 23.71 20.70
C ASN A 183 0.46 22.80 20.05
N TRP A 184 -0.82 23.02 20.35
CA TRP A 184 -1.91 22.34 19.67
C TRP A 184 -2.33 23.10 18.41
N VAL A 185 -2.35 22.39 17.29
CA VAL A 185 -2.75 22.90 15.97
C VAL A 185 -4.03 22.19 15.54
N SER A 186 -5.00 22.98 15.06
CA SER A 186 -6.26 22.46 14.53
C SER A 186 -6.26 22.49 12.99
N ALA A 187 -6.82 21.44 12.38
CA ALA A 187 -7.02 21.37 10.94
C ALA A 187 -8.38 20.78 10.58
N THR A 188 -8.94 21.23 9.46
CA THR A 188 -10.11 20.59 8.85
C THR A 188 -9.64 19.55 7.84
N THR A 189 -10.26 18.37 7.84
CA THR A 189 -9.85 17.23 7.01
C THR A 189 -11.03 16.57 6.31
N VAL A 190 -10.73 15.84 5.23
CA VAL A 190 -11.65 14.86 4.63
C VAL A 190 -11.07 13.46 4.73
N VAL A 191 -11.87 12.50 5.15
CA VAL A 191 -11.49 11.08 5.21
C VAL A 191 -11.32 10.53 3.79
N LYS A 192 -10.08 10.15 3.44
CA LYS A 192 -9.72 9.50 2.17
C LYS A 192 -9.71 7.98 2.26
N SER A 193 -9.35 7.43 3.41
CA SER A 193 -9.32 5.98 3.62
C SER A 193 -9.62 5.62 5.07
N GLN A 194 -10.13 4.40 5.26
CA GLN A 194 -10.41 3.82 6.56
C GLN A 194 -10.05 2.34 6.51
N ARG A 195 -9.29 1.87 7.50
CA ARG A 195 -8.97 0.47 7.71
C ARG A 195 -9.15 0.15 9.19
N LYS A 196 -9.81 -0.97 9.48
CA LYS A 196 -9.83 -1.56 10.82
C LYS A 196 -8.99 -2.83 10.78
N ASP A 197 -8.06 -2.95 11.72
CA ASP A 197 -7.32 -4.18 11.96
C ASP A 197 -7.37 -4.49 13.45
N LYS A 198 -7.98 -5.63 13.81
CA LYS A 198 -8.31 -5.99 15.20
C LYS A 198 -9.00 -4.84 15.94
N ASN A 199 -8.29 -4.21 16.87
CA ASN A 199 -8.77 -3.13 17.73
C ASN A 199 -8.20 -1.76 17.33
N THR A 200 -7.56 -1.64 16.16
CA THR A 200 -6.98 -0.38 15.69
C THR A 200 -7.76 0.13 14.49
N LEU A 201 -8.28 1.35 14.60
CA LEU A 201 -8.76 2.12 13.47
C LEU A 201 -7.60 2.92 12.89
N THR A 202 -7.47 2.91 11.57
CA THR A 202 -6.57 3.78 10.82
C THR A 202 -7.38 4.60 9.83
N LEU A 203 -7.24 5.92 9.90
CA LEU A 203 -7.87 6.88 9.00
C LEU A 203 -6.80 7.63 8.21
N GLY A 204 -6.94 7.64 6.88
CA GLY A 204 -6.18 8.54 6.02
C GLY A 204 -6.97 9.84 5.86
N LEU A 205 -6.44 10.94 6.37
CA LEU A 205 -7.08 12.25 6.39
C LEU A 205 -6.33 13.19 5.43
N ALA A 206 -7.05 13.89 4.56
CA ALA A 206 -6.49 14.94 3.71
C ALA A 206 -6.86 16.31 4.28
N PHE A 207 -5.89 17.21 4.43
CA PHE A 207 -6.15 18.57 4.90
C PHE A 207 -6.94 19.36 3.85
N ILE A 208 -7.98 20.07 4.30
CA ILE A 208 -8.67 21.07 3.49
C ILE A 208 -7.88 22.37 3.64
N LYS A 209 -7.51 22.97 2.50
CA LYS A 209 -6.90 24.30 2.44
C LYS A 209 -7.97 25.35 2.25
#